data_AF-A0A9D6T5T0-F1
#
_entry.id   AF-A0A9D6T5T0-F1
#
_cell.length_a   1.000
_cell.length_b   1.000
_cell.length_c   1.000
_cell.angle_alpha   90.00
_cell.angle_beta   90.00
_cell.angle_gamma   90.00
#
_symmetry.space_group_name_H-M   'P 1'
#
loop_
_entity.id
_entity.type
_entity.pdbx_description
1 polymer ?
#
loop_
_entity_poly.entity_id
_entity_poly.type
_entity_poly.pdbx_seq_one_letter_code
_entity_poly.pdbx_strand_id
1 'polypeptide(L)'
;MARQQGLTDERIDEMTDYERSTVLTPREKMAVRFTDYFLKDPGGADAAFIEEMCRHFSEAEIVELGIAISLFSAFNKFIITLGLEHDSKTVQVVPTPSKLAAAARV
;
A
#
# COMPACT_ATOMS: atom_id res chain seq x y z
N MET A 1 -13.47 7.13 -10.49
CA MET A 1 -12.59 6.40 -11.43
C MET A 1 -12.28 4.99 -10.91
N ALA A 2 -11.63 4.79 -9.76
CA ALA A 2 -11.28 3.44 -9.25
C ALA A 2 -12.48 2.46 -9.12
N ARG A 3 -13.59 2.90 -8.51
CA ARG A 3 -14.82 2.09 -8.38
C ARG A 3 -15.45 1.69 -9.72
N GLN A 4 -15.24 2.47 -10.78
CA GLN A 4 -15.78 2.18 -12.12
C GLN A 4 -14.92 1.17 -12.89
N GLN A 5 -13.73 0.83 -12.41
CA GLN A 5 -12.83 -0.16 -12.99
C GLN A 5 -12.77 -1.48 -12.19
N GLY A 6 -13.70 -1.68 -11.25
CA GLY A 6 -13.81 -2.93 -10.49
C GLY A 6 -13.05 -2.95 -9.15
N LEU A 7 -12.49 -1.82 -8.67
CA LEU A 7 -12.12 -1.70 -7.26
C LEU A 7 -13.40 -1.58 -6.42
N THR A 8 -13.90 -2.72 -5.95
CA THR A 8 -14.92 -2.79 -4.91
C THR A 8 -14.33 -2.33 -3.58
N ASP A 9 -15.17 -1.82 -2.67
CA ASP A 9 -14.70 -1.42 -1.34
C ASP A 9 -14.05 -2.62 -0.60
N GLU A 10 -14.54 -3.84 -0.84
CA GLU A 10 -13.94 -5.10 -0.38
C GLU A 10 -12.48 -5.31 -0.85
N ARG A 11 -12.17 -4.96 -2.12
CA ARG A 11 -10.79 -5.05 -2.63
C ARG A 11 -9.86 -4.03 -1.99
N ILE A 12 -10.39 -2.86 -1.58
CA ILE A 12 -9.61 -1.80 -0.94
C ILE A 12 -9.26 -2.20 0.49
N ASP A 13 -10.21 -2.77 1.24
CA ASP A 13 -9.98 -3.22 2.62
C ASP A 13 -8.88 -4.28 2.69
N GLU A 14 -8.89 -5.20 1.72
CA GLU A 14 -7.92 -6.30 1.59
C GLU A 14 -6.49 -5.82 1.25
N MET A 15 -6.30 -4.58 0.78
CA MET A 15 -4.94 -4.05 0.53
C MET A 15 -4.16 -3.81 1.83
N THR A 16 -4.84 -3.69 2.97
CA THR A 16 -4.20 -3.49 4.28
C THR A 16 -3.46 -4.75 4.75
N ASP A 17 -3.97 -5.94 4.41
CA ASP A 17 -3.36 -7.25 4.69
C ASP A 17 -3.28 -8.08 3.39
N TYR A 18 -2.68 -7.48 2.36
CA TYR A 18 -2.65 -8.02 1.00
C TYR A 18 -2.00 -9.40 0.90
N GLU A 19 -1.05 -9.71 1.81
CA GLU A 19 -0.39 -11.03 1.86
C GLU A 19 -1.40 -12.15 2.12
N ARG A 20 -2.34 -11.92 3.05
CA ARG A 20 -3.38 -12.89 3.41
C ARG A 20 -4.62 -12.80 2.54
N SER A 21 -4.69 -11.81 1.66
CA SER A 21 -5.86 -11.59 0.82
C SER A 21 -6.20 -12.80 -0.04
N THR A 22 -7.47 -13.17 -0.11
CA THR A 22 -7.99 -14.20 -1.02
C THR A 22 -8.50 -13.60 -2.34
N VAL A 23 -8.58 -12.28 -2.40
CA VAL A 23 -9.19 -11.51 -3.50
C VAL A 23 -8.14 -10.98 -4.48
N LEU A 24 -6.93 -10.70 -3.99
CA LEU A 24 -5.81 -10.25 -4.82
C LEU A 24 -5.07 -11.42 -5.46
N THR A 25 -4.79 -11.29 -6.76
CA THR A 25 -3.96 -12.25 -7.49
C THR A 25 -2.50 -12.20 -7.03
N PRO A 26 -1.69 -13.25 -7.25
CA PRO A 26 -0.26 -13.22 -6.91
C PRO A 26 0.49 -12.04 -7.55
N ARG A 27 0.15 -11.69 -8.80
CA ARG A 27 0.75 -10.54 -9.49
C ARG A 27 0.37 -9.21 -8.84
N GLU A 28 -0.87 -9.04 -8.38
CA GLU A 28 -1.31 -7.85 -7.65
C GLU A 28 -0.63 -7.75 -6.28
N LYS A 29 -0.53 -8.85 -5.54
CA LYS A 29 0.21 -8.88 -4.26
C LYS A 29 1.67 -8.47 -4.44
N MET A 30 2.33 -8.95 -5.50
CA MET A 30 3.69 -8.56 -5.84
C MET A 30 3.80 -7.05 -6.11
N ALA A 31 2.83 -6.44 -6.80
CA ALA A 31 2.81 -4.99 -7.01
C ALA A 31 2.66 -4.20 -5.70
N VAL A 32 1.82 -4.67 -4.77
CA VAL A 32 1.67 -4.03 -3.45
C VAL A 32 2.95 -4.18 -2.63
N ARG A 33 3.57 -5.38 -2.63
CA ARG A 33 4.86 -5.62 -1.97
C ARG A 33 5.97 -4.74 -2.51
N PHE A 34 6.05 -4.58 -3.83
CA PHE A 34 6.98 -3.64 -4.45
C PHE A 34 6.73 -2.20 -4.01
N THR A 35 5.47 -1.79 -3.92
CA THR A 35 5.09 -0.45 -3.44
C THR A 35 5.54 -0.23 -1.99
N ASP A 36 5.43 -1.24 -1.12
CA ASP A 36 5.92 -1.18 0.26
C ASP A 36 7.44 -0.98 0.33
N TYR A 37 8.22 -1.80 -0.38
CA TYR A 37 9.67 -1.62 -0.45
C TYR A 37 10.03 -0.23 -1.02
N PHE A 38 9.38 0.18 -2.11
CA PHE A 38 9.64 1.46 -2.76
C PHE A 38 9.42 2.66 -1.83
N LEU A 39 8.35 2.64 -1.02
CA LEU A 39 7.96 3.79 -0.19
C LEU A 39 8.55 3.76 1.22
N LYS A 40 8.79 2.58 1.79
CA LYS A 40 9.13 2.41 3.21
C LYS A 40 10.54 1.89 3.45
N ASP A 41 11.00 0.96 2.63
CA ASP A 41 12.31 0.31 2.81
C ASP A 41 12.97 -0.06 1.46
N PRO A 42 13.53 0.92 0.73
CA PRO A 42 14.13 0.65 -0.57
C PRO A 42 15.31 -0.32 -0.52
N GLY A 43 15.98 -0.43 0.65
CA GLY A 43 17.11 -1.34 0.86
C GLY A 43 16.71 -2.80 1.05
N GLY A 44 15.43 -3.07 1.33
CA GLY A 44 14.90 -4.42 1.53
C GLY A 44 14.59 -5.18 0.24
N ALA A 45 14.56 -4.51 -0.91
CA ALA A 45 14.36 -5.13 -2.22
C ALA A 45 15.67 -5.76 -2.72
N ASP A 46 16.00 -6.95 -2.19
CA ASP A 46 17.20 -7.70 -2.56
C ASP A 46 17.09 -8.41 -3.92
N ALA A 47 18.17 -9.09 -4.33
CA ALA A 47 18.21 -9.78 -5.61
C ALA A 47 17.14 -10.88 -5.74
N ALA A 48 16.78 -11.56 -4.66
CA ALA A 48 15.76 -12.61 -4.67
C ALA A 48 14.37 -12.00 -4.89
N PHE A 49 14.10 -10.86 -4.28
CA PHE A 49 12.87 -10.10 -4.52
C PHE A 49 12.77 -9.64 -5.98
N ILE A 50 13.85 -9.09 -6.56
CA ILE A 50 13.85 -8.67 -7.97
C ILE A 50 13.63 -9.87 -8.90
N GLU A 51 14.24 -11.02 -8.62
CA GLU A 51 14.00 -12.24 -9.40
C GLU A 51 12.54 -12.69 -9.32
N GLU A 52 11.92 -12.66 -8.13
CA GLU A 52 10.50 -12.97 -7.95
C GLU A 52 9.62 -11.99 -8.72
N MET A 53 9.94 -10.69 -8.68
CA MET A 53 9.22 -9.65 -9.39
C MET A 53 9.22 -9.88 -10.91
N CYS A 54 10.37 -10.28 -11.47
CA CYS A 54 10.52 -10.61 -12.89
C CYS A 54 9.73 -11.86 -13.34
N ARG A 55 9.25 -12.70 -12.41
CA ARG A 55 8.32 -13.80 -12.74
C ARG A 55 6.90 -13.29 -12.99
N HIS A 56 6.57 -12.11 -12.47
CA HIS A 56 5.23 -11.52 -12.55
C HIS A 56 5.14 -10.39 -13.57
N PHE A 57 6.23 -9.66 -13.78
CA PHE A 57 6.30 -8.46 -14.63
C PHE A 57 7.51 -8.52 -15.54
N SER A 58 7.38 -7.97 -16.75
CA SER A 58 8.52 -7.63 -17.59
C SER A 58 9.28 -6.44 -17.02
N GLU A 59 10.55 -6.26 -17.44
CA GLU A 59 11.36 -5.11 -17.03
C GLU A 59 10.67 -3.77 -17.34
N ALA A 60 10.01 -3.66 -18.50
CA ALA A 60 9.28 -2.47 -18.89
C ALA A 60 8.09 -2.20 -17.94
N GLU A 61 7.33 -3.23 -17.59
CA GLU A 61 6.23 -3.11 -16.63
C GLU A 61 6.73 -2.73 -15.23
N ILE A 62 7.88 -3.23 -14.79
CA ILE A 62 8.50 -2.86 -13.50
C ILE A 62 8.87 -1.37 -13.49
N VAL A 63 9.46 -0.88 -14.58
CA VAL A 63 9.79 0.54 -14.75
C VAL A 63 8.53 1.40 -14.72
N GLU A 64 7.50 1.01 -15.48
CA GLU A 64 6.21 1.72 -15.51
C GLU A 64 5.55 1.76 -14.12
N LEU A 65 5.57 0.64 -13.38
CA LEU A 65 5.10 0.56 -12.00
C LEU A 65 5.86 1.54 -11.10
N GLY A 66 7.19 1.55 -11.16
CA GLY A 66 8.02 2.47 -10.37
C GLY A 66 7.73 3.94 -10.67
N ILE A 67 7.54 4.29 -11.95
CA ILE A 67 7.16 5.65 -12.39
C ILE A 67 5.78 6.03 -11.85
N ALA A 68 4.79 5.13 -11.96
CA ALA A 68 3.45 5.38 -11.46
C ALA A 68 3.46 5.64 -9.95
N ILE A 69 4.13 4.79 -9.17
CA ILE A 69 4.26 4.95 -7.71
C ILE A 69 4.94 6.29 -7.37
N SER A 70 6.03 6.61 -8.07
CA SER A 70 6.76 7.87 -7.87
C SER A 70 5.89 9.10 -8.11
N LEU A 71 5.11 9.10 -9.20
CA LEU A 71 4.25 10.20 -9.58
C LEU A 71 3.17 10.46 -8.51
N PHE A 72 2.50 9.42 -8.04
CA PHE A 72 1.48 9.55 -7.00
C PHE A 72 2.09 9.97 -5.64
N SER A 73 3.25 9.42 -5.29
CA SER A 73 3.97 9.81 -4.07
C SER A 73 4.38 11.28 -4.10
N ALA A 74 4.87 11.78 -5.25
CA ALA A 74 5.22 13.18 -5.42
C ALA A 74 3.99 14.10 -5.32
N PHE A 75 2.87 13.74 -5.95
CA PHE A 75 1.63 14.52 -5.82
C PHE A 75 1.11 14.56 -4.39
N ASN A 76 1.15 13.44 -3.66
CA ASN A 76 0.73 13.41 -2.27
C ASN A 76 1.58 14.40 -1.42
N LYS A 77 2.90 14.36 -1.58
CA LYS A 77 3.81 15.31 -0.90
C LYS A 77 3.55 16.75 -1.32
N PHE A 78 3.25 17.00 -2.59
CA PHE A 78 2.93 18.33 -3.09
C PHE A 78 1.65 18.90 -2.44
N ILE A 79 0.58 18.09 -2.35
CA ILE A 79 -0.67 18.48 -1.69
C ILE A 79 -0.43 18.81 -0.21
N ILE A 80 0.27 17.92 0.51
CA ILE A 80 0.62 18.13 1.93
C ILE A 80 1.46 19.40 2.11
N THR A 81 2.45 19.64 1.23
CA THR A 81 3.33 20.82 1.30
C THR A 81 2.55 22.12 1.16
N LEU A 82 1.48 22.12 0.36
CA LEU A 82 0.64 23.29 0.14
C LEU A 82 -0.45 23.46 1.21
N GLY A 83 -0.56 22.56 2.20
CA GLY A 83 -1.64 22.58 3.18
C GLY A 83 -3.02 22.34 2.54
N LEU A 84 -3.05 21.64 1.41
CA LEU A 84 -4.27 21.37 0.64
C LEU A 84 -4.88 20.02 1.00
N GLU A 85 -4.44 19.38 2.09
CA GLU A 85 -5.15 18.23 2.63
C GLU A 85 -6.63 18.58 2.88
N HIS A 86 -7.51 17.66 2.49
CA HIS A 86 -8.93 17.83 2.74
C HIS A 86 -9.14 17.89 4.26
N ASP A 87 -9.77 18.96 4.78
CA ASP A 87 -10.17 19.10 6.18
C ASP A 87 -11.34 18.14 6.50
N SER A 88 -11.18 16.83 6.26
CA SER A 88 -12.11 15.82 6.73
C SER A 88 -11.83 15.54 8.19
N LYS A 89 -12.33 16.42 9.05
CA LYS A 89 -12.69 16.06 10.43
C LYS A 89 -13.86 15.07 10.42
N THR A 90 -13.66 13.89 9.85
CA THR A 90 -14.44 12.71 10.20
C THR A 90 -13.45 11.73 10.79
N VAL A 91 -13.23 11.92 12.09
CA VAL A 91 -12.44 11.05 12.93
C VAL A 91 -12.98 9.62 12.78
N GLN A 92 -12.26 8.78 12.04
CA GLN A 92 -12.30 7.34 12.26
C GLN A 92 -11.62 7.13 13.61
N VAL A 93 -12.43 7.04 14.68
CA VAL A 93 -11.93 6.61 15.99
C VAL A 93 -11.53 5.16 15.84
N VAL A 94 -10.27 4.91 15.49
CA VAL A 94 -9.65 3.63 15.78
C VAL A 94 -9.34 3.68 17.28
N PRO A 95 -10.04 2.93 18.14
CA PRO A 95 -9.68 2.90 19.56
C PRO A 95 -8.26 2.36 19.65
N THR A 96 -7.33 3.17 20.17
CA THR A 96 -5.99 2.72 20.51
C THR A 96 -6.13 1.47 21.39
N PRO A 97 -5.58 0.31 21.00
CA PRO A 97 -5.48 -0.83 21.90
C PRO A 97 -4.58 -0.39 23.07
N SER A 98 -5.21 0.04 24.15
CA SER A 98 -4.50 0.47 25.35
C SER A 98 -3.79 -0.75 25.92
N LYS A 99 -2.45 -0.66 26.03
CA LYS A 99 -1.61 -1.66 26.71
C LYS A 99 -1.98 -1.82 28.21
N LEU A 100 -2.90 -1.02 28.76
CA LEU A 100 -3.36 -1.12 30.15
C LEU A 100 -4.53 -2.10 30.38
N ALA A 101 -5.21 -2.62 29.35
CA ALA A 101 -6.31 -3.57 29.57
C ALA A 101 -5.84 -5.01 29.92
N ALA A 102 -4.55 -5.33 29.72
CA ALA A 102 -4.00 -6.66 29.97
C ALA A 102 -3.48 -6.88 31.42
N ALA A 103 -3.52 -5.86 32.29
CA ALA A 103 -2.93 -5.93 33.64
C ALA A 103 -3.95 -6.10 34.79
N ALA A 104 -5.25 -6.25 34.51
CA ALA A 104 -6.30 -6.33 35.54
C ALA A 104 -6.99 -7.71 35.63
N ARG A 105 -6.24 -8.79 35.39
CA ARG A 105 -6.67 -10.15 35.76
C ARG A 105 -5.54 -10.86 36.52
N VAL A 106 -5.39 -10.51 37.79
CA VAL A 106 -4.81 -11.35 38.85
C VAL A 106 -5.71 -11.23 40.06
#